data_AF-A0ABC9P4I3-F1
#
_entry.id   AF-A0ABC9P4I3-F1
#
_cell.length_a   1.000
_cell.length_b   1.000
_cell.length_c   1.000
_cell.angle_alpha   90.00
_cell.angle_beta   90.00
_cell.angle_gamma   90.00
#
_symmetry.space_group_name_H-M   'P 1'
#
loop_
_entity.id
_entity.type
_entity.pdbx_description
1 polymer ?
#
loop_
_entity_poly.entity_id
_entity_poly.type
_entity_poly.pdbx_seq_one_letter_code
_entity_poly.pdbx_strand_id
1 'polypeptide(L)'
;MNLLEKTHFSKKYLIVNEVLNAVTHGIGAGLSIAGLVILLVKGARLGSPIHVVSYAIYGSMLILLFLSSTLFHSLIFTRAKKVFQVFDHSSIFLLIVGSYTPFCLISIGGWLGWTLFSLVWLIAIVGIVYKSLTLHKQETVKNISTIIYIVLGWLCIIAARPLYESLGFTGTALLVAGGVSYTLGAAFYSLKNVRFMHVVWHLFVMLAAILMYFSVLFYT
;
A
#
# COMPACT_ATOMS: atom_id res chain seq x y z
N MET A 1 -7.81 39.13 -13.10
CA MET A 1 -8.42 38.18 -12.15
C MET A 1 -7.32 37.23 -11.68
N ASN A 2 -6.87 37.38 -10.43
CA ASN A 2 -5.69 36.69 -9.88
C ASN A 2 -5.94 35.19 -9.74
N LEU A 3 -5.31 34.37 -10.58
CA LEU A 3 -5.41 32.90 -10.57
C LEU A 3 -4.44 32.21 -9.58
N LEU A 4 -3.82 32.96 -8.66
CA LEU A 4 -2.82 32.41 -7.74
C LEU A 4 -2.94 32.99 -6.33
N GLU A 5 -4.15 32.96 -5.77
CA GLU A 5 -4.28 32.80 -4.31
C GLU A 5 -3.82 31.37 -3.98
N LYS A 6 -2.50 31.15 -3.97
CA LYS A 6 -1.92 29.97 -3.33
C LYS A 6 -2.39 30.05 -1.89
N THR A 7 -3.37 29.22 -1.53
CA THR A 7 -3.90 29.13 -0.18
C THR A 7 -2.75 28.87 0.77
N HIS A 8 -2.27 29.92 1.41
CA HIS A 8 -1.15 29.81 2.33
C HIS A 8 -1.72 29.24 3.62
N PHE A 9 -1.70 27.92 3.73
CA PHE A 9 -2.22 27.27 4.93
C PHE A 9 -1.44 27.72 6.16
N SER A 10 -2.14 27.90 7.28
CA SER A 10 -1.51 28.35 8.53
C SER A 10 -0.56 27.30 9.09
N LYS A 11 0.43 27.72 9.90
CA LYS A 11 1.34 26.81 10.61
C LYS A 11 0.57 25.80 11.47
N LYS A 12 -0.53 26.24 12.11
CA LYS A 12 -1.42 25.37 12.89
C LYS A 12 -2.05 24.28 12.01
N TYR A 13 -2.56 24.64 10.83
CA TYR A 13 -3.08 23.66 9.88
C TYR A 13 -2.01 22.64 9.48
N LEU A 14 -0.81 23.09 9.13
CA LEU A 14 0.27 22.19 8.70
C LEU A 14 0.60 21.18 9.80
N ILE A 15 0.74 21.62 11.05
CA ILE A 15 1.01 20.71 12.17
C ILE A 15 -0.13 19.71 12.35
N VAL A 16 -1.40 20.18 12.38
CA VAL A 16 -2.55 19.28 12.57
C VAL A 16 -2.66 18.27 11.42
N ASN A 17 -2.43 18.69 10.17
CA ASN A 17 -2.47 17.82 9.01
C ASN A 17 -1.45 16.66 9.15
N GLU A 18 -0.22 16.98 9.52
CA GLU A 18 0.84 15.98 9.67
C GLU A 18 0.63 15.07 10.89
N VAL A 19 0.09 15.58 12.00
CA VAL A 19 -0.31 14.77 13.15
C VAL A 19 -1.41 13.78 12.75
N LEU A 20 -2.44 14.23 12.03
CA LEU A 20 -3.51 13.34 11.57
C LEU A 20 -2.98 12.27 10.62
N ASN A 21 -2.10 12.63 9.67
CA ASN A 21 -1.45 11.67 8.78
C ASN A 21 -0.63 10.62 9.54
N ALA A 22 0.13 11.05 10.55
CA ALA A 22 0.93 10.16 11.38
C ALA A 22 0.06 9.23 12.23
N VAL A 23 -1.02 9.74 12.83
CA VAL A 23 -1.93 8.98 13.70
C VAL A 23 -2.70 7.92 12.92
N THR A 24 -3.26 8.25 11.74
CA THR A 24 -4.02 7.29 10.93
C THR A 24 -3.16 6.08 10.58
N HIS A 25 -1.99 6.31 9.98
CA HIS A 25 -1.07 5.22 9.66
C HIS A 25 -0.42 4.60 10.90
N GLY A 26 -0.31 5.32 12.02
CA GLY A 26 0.19 4.76 13.29
C GLY A 26 -0.74 3.69 13.83
N ILE A 27 -2.05 3.93 13.74
CA ILE A 27 -3.09 2.92 14.02
C ILE A 27 -2.94 1.74 13.05
N GLY A 28 -2.77 2.03 11.75
CA GLY A 28 -2.52 1.01 10.73
C GLY A 28 -1.30 0.12 11.05
N ALA A 29 -0.21 0.69 11.55
CA ALA A 29 1.00 -0.05 11.92
C ALA A 29 0.73 -1.03 13.07
N GLY A 30 0.05 -0.57 14.13
CA GLY A 30 -0.34 -1.42 15.26
C GLY A 30 -1.27 -2.55 14.84
N LEU A 31 -2.30 -2.25 14.03
CA LEU A 31 -3.21 -3.25 13.47
C LEU A 31 -2.49 -4.25 12.57
N SER A 32 -1.49 -3.82 11.81
CA SER A 32 -0.72 -4.70 10.92
C SER A 32 0.15 -5.69 11.68
N ILE A 33 0.70 -5.31 12.84
CA ILE A 33 1.42 -6.22 13.74
C ILE A 33 0.47 -7.31 14.23
N ALA A 34 -0.70 -6.93 14.76
CA ALA A 34 -1.71 -7.88 15.20
C ALA A 34 -2.17 -8.79 14.04
N GLY A 35 -2.41 -8.18 12.87
CA GLY A 35 -2.83 -8.88 11.67
C GLY A 35 -1.82 -9.91 11.16
N LEU A 36 -0.52 -9.58 11.19
CA LEU A 36 0.57 -10.50 10.86
C LEU A 36 0.57 -11.70 11.81
N VAL A 37 0.48 -11.46 13.12
CA VAL A 37 0.45 -12.56 14.11
C VAL A 37 -0.72 -13.51 13.84
N ILE A 38 -1.91 -12.98 13.58
CA ILE A 38 -3.10 -13.78 13.26
C ILE A 38 -2.87 -14.63 12.00
N LEU A 39 -2.32 -14.03 10.93
CA LEU A 39 -2.04 -14.77 9.70
C LEU A 39 -0.98 -15.86 9.91
N LEU A 40 0.09 -15.59 10.67
CA LEU A 40 1.11 -16.59 10.97
C LEU A 40 0.55 -17.77 11.77
N VAL A 41 -0.30 -17.51 12.76
CA VAL A 41 -1.00 -18.57 13.51
C VAL A 41 -1.90 -19.39 12.59
N LYS A 42 -2.65 -18.74 11.67
CA LYS A 42 -3.44 -19.44 10.65
C LYS A 42 -2.55 -20.35 9.79
N GLY A 43 -1.47 -19.80 9.23
CA GLY A 43 -0.54 -20.55 8.38
C GLY A 43 0.10 -21.74 9.10
N ALA A 44 0.47 -21.57 10.38
CA ALA A 44 1.03 -22.64 11.20
C ALA A 44 -0.01 -23.75 11.47
N ARG A 45 -1.27 -23.40 11.75
CA ARG A 45 -2.36 -24.38 11.94
C ARG A 45 -2.68 -25.18 10.67
N LEU A 46 -2.52 -24.57 9.50
CA LEU A 46 -2.64 -25.26 8.21
C LEU A 46 -1.48 -26.23 7.95
N GLY A 47 -0.39 -26.18 8.73
CA GLY A 47 0.80 -27.01 8.53
C GLY A 47 1.50 -26.75 7.18
N SER A 48 1.31 -25.57 6.59
CA SER A 48 1.71 -25.28 5.21
C SER A 48 2.79 -24.19 5.15
N PRO A 49 4.05 -24.54 4.81
CA PRO A 49 5.14 -23.56 4.73
C PRO A 49 4.86 -22.41 3.77
N ILE A 50 4.20 -22.68 2.63
CA ILE A 50 3.89 -21.65 1.63
C ILE A 50 2.90 -20.60 2.18
N HIS A 51 1.96 -21.01 3.04
CA HIS A 51 1.04 -20.08 3.70
C HIS A 51 1.80 -19.22 4.70
N VAL A 52 2.62 -19.83 5.56
CA VAL A 52 3.43 -19.11 6.56
C VAL A 52 4.32 -18.06 5.90
N VAL A 53 5.05 -18.43 4.85
CA VAL A 53 5.95 -17.51 4.12
C VAL A 53 5.15 -16.40 3.44
N SER A 54 4.07 -16.73 2.75
CA SER A 54 3.27 -15.73 2.03
C SER A 54 2.62 -14.72 2.98
N TYR A 55 2.11 -15.20 4.12
CA TYR A 55 1.54 -14.38 5.18
C TYR A 55 2.60 -13.54 5.90
N ALA A 56 3.79 -14.10 6.15
CA ALA A 56 4.90 -13.37 6.72
C ALA A 56 5.31 -12.19 5.84
N ILE A 57 5.44 -12.42 4.53
CA ILE A 57 5.76 -11.39 3.55
C ILE A 57 4.66 -10.33 3.55
N TYR A 58 3.39 -10.72 3.35
CA TYR A 58 2.28 -9.76 3.27
C TYR A 58 2.15 -8.90 4.53
N GLY A 59 2.10 -9.53 5.70
CA GLY A 59 1.97 -8.82 6.98
C GLY A 59 3.17 -7.92 7.28
N SER A 60 4.39 -8.34 6.93
CA SER A 60 5.59 -7.51 7.10
C SER A 60 5.54 -6.27 6.19
N MET A 61 5.05 -6.38 4.96
CA MET A 61 4.94 -5.24 4.05
C MET A 61 3.86 -4.25 4.51
N LEU A 62 2.76 -4.72 5.12
CA LEU A 62 1.78 -3.86 5.79
C LEU A 62 2.43 -3.06 6.92
N ILE A 63 3.18 -3.72 7.81
CA ILE A 63 3.90 -3.06 8.90
C ILE A 63 4.87 -2.02 8.34
N LEU A 64 5.69 -2.39 7.35
CA LEU A 64 6.68 -1.49 6.76
C LEU A 64 6.05 -0.25 6.14
N LEU A 65 4.94 -0.39 5.41
CA LEU A 65 4.20 0.74 4.84
C LEU A 65 3.74 1.70 5.92
N PHE A 66 2.91 1.19 6.84
CA PHE A 66 2.27 2.04 7.83
C PHE A 66 3.28 2.66 8.78
N LEU A 67 4.28 1.91 9.23
CA LEU A 67 5.35 2.44 10.08
C LEU A 67 6.19 3.49 9.35
N SER A 68 6.61 3.24 8.11
CA SER A 68 7.41 4.21 7.34
C SER A 68 6.66 5.51 7.16
N SER A 69 5.36 5.42 6.88
CA SER A 69 4.50 6.59 6.72
C SER A 69 4.28 7.35 8.02
N THR A 70 4.01 6.66 9.12
CA THR A 70 3.93 7.27 10.46
C THR A 70 5.21 8.03 10.80
N LEU A 71 6.37 7.42 10.58
CA LEU A 71 7.66 8.04 10.87
C LEU A 71 7.93 9.23 9.95
N PHE A 72 7.60 9.14 8.66
CA PHE A 72 7.73 10.25 7.73
C PHE A 72 6.93 11.48 8.18
N HIS A 73 5.64 11.32 8.48
CA HIS A 73 4.79 12.43 8.90
C HIS A 73 5.14 12.96 10.29
N SER A 74 5.58 12.10 11.20
CA SER A 74 6.07 12.50 12.52
C SER A 74 7.35 13.33 12.45
N LEU A 75 8.21 13.05 11.47
CA LEU A 75 9.54 13.65 11.33
C LEU A 75 9.64 14.69 10.21
N ILE A 76 8.50 15.09 9.62
CA ILE A 76 8.46 15.95 8.43
C ILE A 76 9.06 17.35 8.67
N PHE A 77 9.07 17.84 9.90
CA PHE A 77 9.67 19.14 10.26
C PHE A 77 11.14 19.04 10.70
N THR A 78 11.75 17.86 10.57
CA THR A 78 13.14 17.60 10.98
C THR A 78 14.04 17.38 9.77
N ARG A 79 15.36 17.30 10.01
CA ARG A 79 16.34 16.94 8.96
C ARG A 79 16.15 15.50 8.46
N ALA A 80 15.53 14.62 9.25
CA ALA A 80 15.31 13.22 8.89
C ALA A 80 14.23 13.03 7.81
N LYS A 81 13.41 14.04 7.53
CA LYS A 81 12.35 14.02 6.51
C LYS A 81 12.79 13.35 5.21
N LYS A 82 13.95 13.74 4.66
CA LYS A 82 14.42 13.24 3.35
C LYS A 82 14.58 11.72 3.33
N VAL A 83 15.11 11.15 4.41
CA VAL A 83 15.34 9.71 4.53
C VAL A 83 14.02 8.98 4.69
N PHE A 84 13.16 9.44 5.60
CA PHE A 84 11.86 8.80 5.82
C PHE A 84 10.89 8.97 4.64
N GLN A 85 11.04 10.03 3.84
CA GLN A 85 10.28 10.17 2.61
C GLN A 85 10.63 9.10 1.58
N VAL A 86 11.91 8.70 1.49
CA VAL A 86 12.32 7.58 0.63
C VAL A 86 11.68 6.29 1.12
N PHE A 87 11.72 6.01 2.43
CA PHE A 87 11.09 4.82 2.99
C PHE A 87 9.58 4.79 2.78
N ASP A 88 8.88 5.88 3.09
CA ASP A 88 7.43 6.01 2.92
C ASP A 88 7.03 5.77 1.45
N HIS A 89 7.66 6.43 0.49
CA HIS A 89 7.28 6.27 -0.91
C HIS A 89 7.71 4.92 -1.52
N SER A 90 8.84 4.35 -1.08
CA SER A 90 9.28 3.02 -1.51
C SER A 90 8.41 1.91 -0.93
N SER A 91 7.89 2.10 0.29
CA SER A 91 7.05 1.11 0.97
C SER A 91 5.72 0.85 0.25
N ILE A 92 5.24 1.78 -0.59
CA ILE A 92 4.07 1.56 -1.46
C ILE A 92 4.34 0.44 -2.46
N PHE A 93 5.52 0.42 -3.11
CA PHE A 93 5.91 -0.68 -4.01
C PHE A 93 5.97 -2.01 -3.26
N LEU A 94 6.57 -1.99 -2.06
CA LEU A 94 6.67 -3.17 -1.21
C LEU A 94 5.31 -3.71 -0.79
N LEU A 95 4.37 -2.83 -0.41
CA LEU A 95 3.00 -3.22 -0.08
C LEU A 95 2.29 -3.87 -1.26
N ILE A 96 2.43 -3.31 -2.47
CA ILE A 96 1.82 -3.88 -3.68
C ILE A 96 2.29 -5.34 -3.83
N VAL A 97 3.61 -5.58 -3.86
CA VAL A 97 4.11 -6.96 -4.06
C VAL A 97 3.84 -7.88 -2.87
N GLY A 98 3.85 -7.34 -1.65
CA GLY A 98 3.44 -8.05 -0.45
C GLY A 98 1.99 -8.51 -0.54
N SER A 99 1.09 -7.65 -1.03
CA SER A 99 -0.33 -7.97 -1.20
C SER A 99 -0.55 -9.03 -2.27
N TYR A 100 0.24 -9.02 -3.35
CA TYR A 100 0.19 -10.06 -4.38
C TYR A 100 0.65 -11.43 -3.90
N THR A 101 1.57 -11.48 -2.93
CA THR A 101 2.23 -12.73 -2.53
C THR A 101 1.26 -13.86 -2.14
N PRO A 102 0.31 -13.70 -1.21
CA PRO A 102 -0.65 -14.76 -0.89
C PRO A 102 -1.55 -15.12 -2.07
N PHE A 103 -2.02 -14.15 -2.85
CA PHE A 103 -2.87 -14.41 -4.02
C PHE A 103 -2.12 -15.19 -5.12
N CYS A 104 -0.86 -14.86 -5.37
CA CYS A 104 -0.04 -15.54 -6.37
C CYS A 104 0.37 -16.95 -5.91
N LEU A 105 0.92 -17.07 -4.71
CA LEU A 105 1.55 -18.32 -4.26
C LEU A 105 0.55 -19.33 -3.69
N ILE A 106 -0.57 -18.86 -3.13
CA ILE A 106 -1.60 -19.72 -2.51
C ILE A 106 -2.80 -19.87 -3.44
N SER A 107 -3.47 -18.78 -3.81
CA SER A 107 -4.75 -18.84 -4.55
C SER A 107 -4.60 -19.26 -6.00
N ILE A 108 -3.67 -18.62 -6.73
CA ILE A 108 -3.40 -18.96 -8.14
C ILE A 108 -2.54 -20.22 -8.21
N GLY A 109 -1.43 -20.25 -7.46
CA GLY A 109 -0.50 -21.37 -7.42
C GLY A 109 0.11 -21.72 -8.79
N GLY A 110 0.82 -22.85 -8.83
CA GLY A 110 1.40 -23.39 -10.07
C GLY A 110 2.33 -22.42 -10.81
N TRP A 111 2.55 -22.69 -12.10
CA TRP A 111 3.47 -21.89 -12.93
C TRP A 111 2.99 -20.43 -13.09
N LEU A 112 1.68 -20.21 -13.20
CA LEU A 112 1.11 -18.88 -13.39
C LEU A 112 1.29 -18.01 -12.14
N GLY A 113 1.05 -18.56 -10.96
CA GLY A 113 1.26 -17.87 -9.67
C GLY A 113 2.71 -17.44 -9.49
N TRP A 114 3.67 -18.34 -9.72
CA TRP A 114 5.10 -18.03 -9.64
C TRP A 114 5.56 -17.01 -10.68
N THR A 115 5.00 -17.08 -11.90
CA THR A 115 5.30 -16.11 -12.97
C THR A 115 4.82 -14.71 -12.58
N LEU A 116 3.56 -14.59 -12.14
CA LEU A 116 2.99 -13.31 -11.73
C LEU A 116 3.68 -12.74 -10.49
N PHE A 117 3.98 -13.59 -9.49
CA PHE A 117 4.78 -13.22 -8.33
C PHE A 117 6.12 -12.61 -8.75
N SER A 118 6.89 -13.32 -9.58
CA SER A 118 8.23 -12.89 -9.99
C SER A 118 8.19 -11.59 -10.81
N LEU A 119 7.21 -11.47 -11.71
CA LEU A 119 7.02 -10.28 -12.54
C LEU A 119 6.73 -9.04 -11.68
N VAL A 120 5.77 -9.15 -10.76
CA VAL A 120 5.34 -8.05 -9.90
C VAL A 120 6.48 -7.61 -8.96
N TRP A 121 7.23 -8.56 -8.38
CA TRP A 121 8.42 -8.28 -7.57
C TRP A 121 9.53 -7.59 -8.36
N LEU A 122 9.82 -8.04 -9.58
CA LEU A 122 10.84 -7.43 -10.42
C LEU A 122 10.48 -5.97 -10.76
N ILE A 123 9.25 -5.72 -11.18
CA ILE A 123 8.78 -4.36 -11.50
C ILE A 123 8.85 -3.45 -10.27
N ALA A 124 8.47 -3.96 -9.09
CA ALA A 124 8.54 -3.19 -7.86
C ALA A 124 9.97 -2.85 -7.44
N ILE A 125 10.92 -3.80 -7.57
CA ILE A 125 12.34 -3.53 -7.28
C ILE A 125 12.86 -2.41 -8.19
N VAL A 126 12.57 -2.50 -9.50
CA VAL A 126 12.92 -1.44 -10.47
C VAL A 126 12.26 -0.11 -10.08
N GLY A 127 10.99 -0.14 -9.69
CA GLY A 127 10.24 1.02 -9.21
C GLY A 127 10.86 1.66 -7.96
N ILE A 128 11.30 0.87 -6.98
CA ILE A 128 11.96 1.33 -5.76
C ILE A 128 13.29 1.99 -6.08
N VAL A 129 14.10 1.37 -6.96
CA VAL A 129 15.40 1.94 -7.38
C VAL A 129 15.16 3.27 -8.10
N TYR A 130 14.27 3.30 -9.08
CA TYR A 130 13.91 4.52 -9.80
C TYR A 130 13.44 5.62 -8.84
N LYS A 131 12.54 5.28 -7.92
CA LYS A 131 11.97 6.23 -6.96
C LYS A 131 13.00 6.77 -5.99
N SER A 132 13.87 5.91 -5.48
CA SER A 132 14.94 6.31 -4.54
C SER A 132 15.93 7.28 -5.17
N LEU A 133 16.21 7.12 -6.48
CA LEU A 133 17.13 8.00 -7.22
C LEU A 133 16.47 9.32 -7.69
N THR A 134 15.16 9.33 -7.86
CA THR A 134 14.42 10.47 -8.47
C THR A 134 13.56 11.25 -7.48
N LEU A 135 13.41 10.78 -6.23
CA LEU A 135 12.49 11.36 -5.23
C LEU A 135 12.64 12.88 -5.03
N HIS A 136 13.87 13.37 -5.13
CA HIS A 136 14.22 14.77 -4.90
C HIS A 136 14.15 15.64 -6.17
N LYS A 137 13.82 15.05 -7.32
CA LYS A 137 13.78 15.73 -8.63
C LYS A 137 12.32 15.91 -9.07
N GLN A 138 11.88 17.18 -9.14
CA GLN A 138 10.65 17.71 -9.78
C GLN A 138 9.28 17.12 -9.36
N GLU A 139 8.27 17.99 -9.39
CA GLU A 139 6.85 17.64 -9.17
C GLU A 139 6.32 16.60 -10.20
N THR A 140 6.82 16.61 -11.43
CA THR A 140 6.41 15.71 -12.53
C THR A 140 6.65 14.23 -12.21
N VAL A 141 7.73 13.92 -11.48
CA VAL A 141 8.08 12.54 -11.09
C VAL A 141 7.07 11.96 -10.10
N LYS A 142 6.44 12.81 -9.26
CA LYS A 142 5.44 12.35 -8.27
C LYS A 142 4.22 11.74 -8.95
N ASN A 143 3.73 12.35 -10.03
CA ASN A 143 2.55 11.88 -10.74
C ASN A 143 2.81 10.56 -11.51
N ILE A 144 4.01 10.41 -12.08
CA ILE A 144 4.42 9.18 -12.78
C ILE A 144 4.44 7.99 -11.82
N SER A 145 4.98 8.15 -10.61
CA SER A 145 4.99 7.06 -9.63
C SER A 145 3.58 6.61 -9.24
N THR A 146 2.65 7.55 -9.05
CA THR A 146 1.25 7.21 -8.75
C THR A 146 0.62 6.39 -9.86
N ILE A 147 0.87 6.72 -11.12
CA ILE A 147 0.40 5.94 -12.27
C ILE A 147 1.00 4.54 -12.25
N ILE A 148 2.32 4.42 -12.01
CA ILE A 148 2.99 3.11 -11.91
C ILE A 148 2.38 2.28 -10.77
N TYR A 149 2.08 2.87 -9.61
CA TYR A 149 1.43 2.15 -8.50
C TYR A 149 0.07 1.58 -8.90
N ILE A 150 -0.77 2.38 -9.57
CA ILE A 150 -2.10 1.95 -10.01
C ILE A 150 -1.98 0.83 -11.04
N VAL A 151 -1.14 0.99 -12.06
CA VAL A 151 -0.93 -0.03 -13.09
C VAL A 151 -0.43 -1.33 -12.48
N LEU A 152 0.59 -1.26 -11.61
CA LEU A 152 1.13 -2.43 -10.91
C LEU A 152 0.06 -3.08 -10.02
N GLY A 153 -0.76 -2.28 -9.33
CA GLY A 153 -1.82 -2.73 -8.46
C GLY A 153 -2.90 -3.56 -9.17
N TRP A 154 -3.17 -3.30 -10.45
CA TRP A 154 -4.21 -3.99 -11.23
C TRP A 154 -3.70 -5.14 -12.13
N LEU A 155 -2.41 -5.49 -12.08
CA LEU A 155 -1.87 -6.64 -12.84
C LEU A 155 -2.54 -7.98 -12.50
N CYS A 156 -3.17 -8.12 -11.33
CA CYS A 156 -3.91 -9.30 -10.92
C CYS A 156 -5.09 -9.63 -11.84
N ILE A 157 -5.57 -8.68 -12.65
CA ILE A 157 -6.60 -8.92 -13.68
C ILE A 157 -6.15 -10.00 -14.67
N ILE A 158 -4.85 -10.12 -14.94
CA ILE A 158 -4.28 -11.17 -15.81
C ILE A 158 -4.66 -12.58 -15.29
N ALA A 159 -4.79 -12.71 -13.98
CA ALA A 159 -5.16 -13.94 -13.29
C ALA A 159 -6.57 -13.87 -12.67
N ALA A 160 -7.47 -13.05 -13.22
CA ALA A 160 -8.81 -12.85 -12.67
C ALA A 160 -9.63 -14.14 -12.53
N ARG A 161 -9.57 -15.01 -13.55
CA ARG A 161 -10.29 -16.29 -13.54
C ARG A 161 -9.81 -17.24 -12.41
N PRO A 162 -8.52 -17.62 -12.32
CA PRO A 162 -8.07 -18.49 -11.24
C PRO A 162 -8.23 -17.85 -9.85
N LEU A 163 -8.11 -16.52 -9.73
CA LEU A 163 -8.42 -15.82 -8.49
C LEU A 163 -9.89 -15.97 -8.09
N TYR A 164 -10.82 -15.77 -9.03
CA TYR A 164 -12.24 -15.92 -8.74
C TYR A 164 -12.61 -17.36 -8.38
N GLU A 165 -12.05 -18.34 -9.10
CA GLU A 165 -12.27 -19.76 -8.83
C GLU A 165 -11.73 -20.17 -7.43
N SER A 166 -10.62 -19.57 -6.98
CA SER A 166 -10.03 -19.84 -5.65
C SER A 166 -10.72 -19.08 -4.52
N LEU A 167 -10.94 -17.77 -4.67
CA LEU A 167 -11.43 -16.90 -3.60
C LEU A 167 -12.97 -16.93 -3.45
N GLY A 168 -13.68 -17.37 -4.50
CA GLY A 168 -15.12 -17.21 -4.63
C GLY A 168 -15.56 -15.74 -4.72
N PHE A 169 -16.86 -15.51 -4.72
CA PHE A 169 -17.44 -14.18 -4.88
C PHE A 169 -16.99 -13.21 -3.77
N THR A 170 -17.15 -13.59 -2.51
CA THR A 170 -16.89 -12.67 -1.38
C THR A 170 -15.40 -12.32 -1.25
N GLY A 171 -14.50 -13.31 -1.37
CA GLY A 171 -13.06 -13.05 -1.33
C GLY A 171 -12.60 -12.16 -2.48
N THR A 172 -13.15 -12.38 -3.68
CA THR A 172 -12.87 -11.53 -4.86
C THR A 172 -13.44 -10.13 -4.69
N ALA A 173 -14.66 -9.99 -4.15
CA ALA A 173 -15.27 -8.68 -3.92
C ALA A 173 -14.46 -7.84 -2.93
N LEU A 174 -13.93 -8.45 -1.85
CA LEU A 174 -13.03 -7.79 -0.92
C LEU A 174 -11.73 -7.34 -1.59
N LEU A 175 -11.11 -8.20 -2.42
CA LEU A 175 -9.91 -7.87 -3.18
C LEU A 175 -10.15 -6.68 -4.13
N VAL A 176 -11.21 -6.74 -4.93
CA VAL A 176 -11.56 -5.70 -5.90
C VAL A 176 -11.94 -4.40 -5.18
N ALA A 177 -12.73 -4.46 -4.11
CA ALA A 177 -13.08 -3.29 -3.32
C ALA A 177 -11.83 -2.64 -2.69
N GLY A 178 -10.84 -3.44 -2.28
CA GLY A 178 -9.53 -2.96 -1.86
C GLY A 178 -8.79 -2.23 -2.99
N GLY A 179 -8.71 -2.82 -4.19
CA GLY A 179 -8.07 -2.20 -5.35
C GLY A 179 -8.73 -0.89 -5.79
N VAL A 180 -10.07 -0.85 -5.78
CA VAL A 180 -10.85 0.36 -6.02
C VAL A 180 -10.57 1.41 -4.95
N SER A 181 -10.52 1.02 -3.67
CA SER A 181 -10.22 1.94 -2.57
C SER A 181 -8.85 2.58 -2.72
N TYR A 182 -7.81 1.82 -3.10
CA TYR A 182 -6.49 2.41 -3.43
C TYR A 182 -6.57 3.39 -4.60
N THR A 183 -7.31 3.04 -5.66
CA THR A 183 -7.42 3.88 -6.85
C THR A 183 -8.15 5.20 -6.56
N LEU A 184 -9.27 5.15 -5.83
CA LEU A 184 -10.03 6.32 -5.39
C LEU A 184 -9.21 7.19 -4.44
N GLY A 185 -8.50 6.56 -3.51
CA GLY A 185 -7.53 7.25 -2.68
C GLY A 185 -6.53 8.06 -3.51
N ALA A 186 -5.99 7.47 -4.58
CA ALA A 186 -4.94 8.11 -5.37
C ALA A 186 -5.47 9.34 -6.13
N ALA A 187 -6.77 9.31 -6.49
CA ALA A 187 -7.47 10.48 -6.99
C ALA A 187 -7.55 11.60 -5.93
N PHE A 188 -7.92 11.28 -4.68
CA PHE A 188 -7.92 12.26 -3.58
C PHE A 188 -6.52 12.81 -3.28
N TYR A 189 -5.49 11.97 -3.31
CA TYR A 189 -4.09 12.40 -3.15
C TYR A 189 -3.67 13.46 -4.18
N SER A 190 -4.24 13.41 -5.38
CA SER A 190 -3.95 14.36 -6.45
C SER A 190 -4.55 15.76 -6.22
N LEU A 191 -5.50 15.90 -5.28
CA LEU A 191 -6.17 17.16 -4.92
C LEU A 191 -5.34 18.01 -3.93
N LYS A 192 -4.16 18.47 -4.35
CA LYS A 192 -3.15 19.13 -3.49
C LYS A 192 -3.62 20.44 -2.80
N ASN A 193 -4.67 21.10 -3.30
CA ASN A 193 -5.11 22.41 -2.81
C ASN A 193 -6.31 22.34 -1.85
N VAL A 194 -6.79 21.14 -1.53
CA VAL A 194 -7.96 20.95 -0.67
C VAL A 194 -7.50 20.45 0.71
N ARG A 195 -8.08 21.02 1.78
CA ARG A 195 -7.69 20.73 3.16
C ARG A 195 -7.84 19.25 3.49
N PHE A 196 -6.85 18.69 4.19
CA PHE A 196 -6.83 17.32 4.69
C PHE A 196 -6.95 16.21 3.63
N MET A 197 -6.82 16.49 2.33
CA MET A 197 -6.92 15.45 1.30
C MET A 197 -5.86 14.35 1.42
N HIS A 198 -4.69 14.66 1.98
CA HIS A 198 -3.69 13.65 2.29
C HIS A 198 -4.14 12.69 3.41
N VAL A 199 -4.85 13.22 4.42
CA VAL A 199 -5.45 12.40 5.48
C VAL A 199 -6.54 11.51 4.89
N VAL A 200 -7.37 12.04 3.98
CA VAL A 200 -8.38 11.25 3.26
C VAL A 200 -7.71 10.13 2.46
N TRP A 201 -6.62 10.41 1.75
CA TRP A 201 -5.80 9.40 1.09
C TRP A 201 -5.37 8.29 2.07
N HIS A 202 -4.85 8.64 3.25
CA HIS A 202 -4.46 7.66 4.26
C HIS A 202 -5.64 6.78 4.72
N LEU A 203 -6.83 7.36 4.90
CA LEU A 203 -8.01 6.59 5.26
C LEU A 203 -8.41 5.58 4.16
N PHE A 204 -8.30 5.95 2.88
CA PHE A 204 -8.54 5.04 1.77
C PHE A 204 -7.48 3.93 1.67
N VAL A 205 -6.21 4.25 1.94
CA VAL A 205 -5.11 3.25 2.04
C VAL A 205 -5.40 2.25 3.16
N MET A 206 -5.82 2.73 4.33
CA MET A 206 -6.22 1.86 5.45
C MET A 206 -7.42 0.98 5.10
N LEU A 207 -8.48 1.55 4.51
CA LEU A 207 -9.65 0.80 4.08
C LEU A 207 -9.26 -0.29 3.07
N ALA A 208 -8.44 0.05 2.08
CA ALA A 208 -7.96 -0.90 1.09
C ALA A 208 -7.16 -2.04 1.73
N ALA A 209 -6.24 -1.73 2.65
CA ALA A 209 -5.47 -2.70 3.39
C ALA A 209 -6.36 -3.62 4.24
N ILE A 210 -7.38 -3.09 4.91
CA ILE A 210 -8.34 -3.87 5.71
C ILE A 210 -9.12 -4.85 4.82
N LEU A 211 -9.65 -4.37 3.69
CA LEU A 211 -10.42 -5.19 2.75
C LEU A 211 -9.57 -6.33 2.17
N MET A 212 -8.36 -6.01 1.70
CA MET A 212 -7.44 -7.02 1.18
C MET A 212 -6.97 -7.97 2.29
N TYR A 213 -6.73 -7.47 3.51
CA TYR A 213 -6.35 -8.31 4.64
C TYR A 213 -7.41 -9.35 4.95
N PHE A 214 -8.69 -8.97 4.96
CA PHE A 214 -9.77 -9.92 5.18
C PHE A 214 -10.00 -10.87 3.99
N SER A 215 -9.74 -10.42 2.76
CA SER A 215 -9.68 -11.33 1.61
C SER A 215 -8.61 -12.42 1.83
N VAL A 216 -7.40 -12.04 2.22
CA VAL A 216 -6.30 -12.98 2.52
C VAL A 216 -6.65 -13.87 3.72
N LEU A 217 -7.10 -13.29 4.83
CA LEU A 217 -7.34 -14.00 6.08
C LEU A 217 -8.42 -15.08 5.93
N PHE A 218 -9.48 -14.83 5.16
CA PHE A 218 -10.63 -15.74 5.10
C PHE A 218 -10.71 -16.58 3.83
N TYR A 219 -10.07 -16.16 2.74
CA TYR A 219 -10.29 -16.78 1.42
C TYR A 219 -9.02 -17.30 0.73
N THR A 220 -7.84 -17.13 1.36
CA THR A 220 -6.60 -17.79 0.91
C THR A 220 -6.20 -18.92 1.83
#